data_AF-A0A9E4N254-F1
#
_entry.id   AF-A0A9E4N254-F1
#
_cell.length_a   1.000
_cell.length_b   1.000
_cell.length_c   1.000
_cell.angle_alpha   90.00
_cell.angle_beta   90.00
_cell.angle_gamma   90.00
#
_symmetry.space_group_name_H-M   'P 1'
#
loop_
_entity.id
_entity.type
_entity.pdbx_description
1 polymer ?
#
loop_
_entity_poly.entity_id
_entity_poly.type
_entity_poly.pdbx_seq_one_letter_code
_entity_poly.pdbx_strand_id
1 'polypeptide(L)'
;MKRPVVYLRTNNIFYDCPVLINLGKGLSDKAIISDGLKYVPGGYPVIRADADPKDAVKCALISQCDSTYLGISDPIFRHPSGLAKHSQFKVGLNGYTALAEYNNVDCPSDRWEVLQRMFQIEVKPYRKQGDHITVIVNTLYNVNNVTVSIYKWANDVIDVLKQTTDRPIKIWADPEWHNRRHIGLGLRNDVEVIQDDSVFENCHATVSYSSHKAVETTIAGIPNIPISDHCFTSLLQKSDLTQIDDISLPDRDQWLWNLAYTQWGSREIKKHLPIEHLRNKISELQNQK
;
A
#
# COMPACT_ATOMS: atom_id res chain seq x y z
N MET A 1 27.39 -0.22 -25.46
CA MET A 1 26.12 0.49 -25.15
C MET A 1 25.26 -0.42 -24.29
N LYS A 2 25.09 -0.10 -23.00
CA LYS A 2 24.27 -0.88 -22.06
C LYS A 2 22.79 -0.71 -22.41
N ARG A 3 22.04 -1.82 -22.44
CA ARG A 3 20.64 -1.89 -22.91
C ARG A 3 19.68 -1.90 -21.70
N PRO A 4 18.53 -1.22 -21.73
CA PRO A 4 17.59 -1.20 -20.61
C PRO A 4 16.79 -2.50 -20.43
N VAL A 5 16.52 -2.93 -19.19
CA VAL A 5 15.78 -4.18 -18.87
C VAL A 5 14.72 -3.95 -17.79
N VAL A 6 13.51 -4.48 -18.02
CA VAL A 6 12.30 -4.44 -17.17
C VAL A 6 11.96 -5.84 -16.63
N TYR A 7 11.72 -6.00 -15.31
CA TYR A 7 11.49 -7.29 -14.63
C TYR A 7 10.04 -7.51 -14.20
N LEU A 8 9.31 -8.43 -14.83
CA LEU A 8 7.92 -8.74 -14.48
C LEU A 8 7.77 -10.23 -14.13
N ARG A 9 7.14 -10.57 -12.99
CA ARG A 9 6.67 -11.94 -12.70
C ARG A 9 5.14 -11.96 -12.74
N THR A 10 4.55 -12.88 -13.50
CA THR A 10 3.14 -13.26 -13.32
C THR A 10 2.98 -14.78 -13.45
N ASN A 11 2.74 -15.47 -12.33
CA ASN A 11 2.25 -16.86 -12.35
C ASN A 11 0.72 -16.92 -12.26
N ASN A 12 0.01 -15.81 -12.50
CA ASN A 12 -1.44 -15.78 -12.59
C ASN A 12 -1.84 -15.15 -13.93
N ILE A 13 -2.77 -15.80 -14.62
CA ILE A 13 -3.36 -15.49 -15.93
C ILE A 13 -4.22 -14.19 -15.88
N PHE A 14 -4.06 -13.37 -14.85
CA PHE A 14 -4.85 -12.17 -14.64
C PHE A 14 -3.89 -10.98 -14.65
N TYR A 15 -4.25 -9.94 -15.41
CA TYR A 15 -3.48 -8.73 -15.77
C TYR A 15 -2.72 -8.85 -17.11
N ASP A 16 -3.36 -8.30 -18.14
CA ASP A 16 -2.84 -8.04 -19.47
C ASP A 16 -1.38 -7.52 -19.43
N CYS A 17 -0.44 -8.40 -19.78
CA CYS A 17 0.94 -8.08 -20.13
C CYS A 17 1.07 -6.76 -20.94
N PRO A 18 0.17 -6.42 -21.89
CA PRO A 18 0.16 -5.13 -22.60
C PRO A 18 0.19 -3.85 -21.74
N VAL A 19 -0.38 -3.83 -20.53
CA VAL A 19 -0.41 -2.60 -19.69
C VAL A 19 1.00 -2.27 -19.17
N LEU A 20 1.68 -3.29 -18.63
CA LEU A 20 3.05 -3.19 -18.11
C LEU A 20 4.06 -2.93 -19.24
N ILE A 21 3.83 -3.57 -20.40
CA ILE A 21 4.61 -3.35 -21.62
C ILE A 21 4.52 -1.89 -22.09
N ASN A 22 3.31 -1.33 -22.17
CA ASN A 22 3.14 0.05 -22.62
C ASN A 22 3.75 1.03 -21.62
N LEU A 23 3.63 0.78 -20.33
CA LEU A 23 4.26 1.65 -19.33
C LEU A 23 5.79 1.70 -19.48
N GLY A 24 6.43 0.54 -19.71
CA GLY A 24 7.86 0.47 -20.01
C GLY A 24 8.27 1.23 -21.28
N LYS A 25 7.44 1.19 -22.34
CA LYS A 25 7.67 1.97 -23.57
C LYS A 25 7.65 3.49 -23.33
N GLY A 26 6.83 3.96 -22.39
CA GLY A 26 6.77 5.39 -22.02
C GLY A 26 8.04 5.92 -21.36
N LEU A 27 8.87 5.03 -20.79
CA LEU A 27 10.18 5.37 -20.23
C LEU A 27 11.28 5.36 -21.30
N SER A 28 11.23 4.40 -22.23
CA SER A 28 12.20 4.28 -23.32
C SER A 28 11.74 3.30 -24.41
N ASP A 29 12.00 3.61 -25.68
CA ASP A 29 11.81 2.70 -26.83
C ASP A 29 12.66 1.41 -26.75
N LYS A 30 13.60 1.33 -25.79
CA LYS A 30 14.55 0.23 -25.63
C LYS A 30 14.24 -0.67 -24.42
N ALA A 31 13.06 -0.56 -23.81
CA ALA A 31 12.67 -1.41 -22.67
C ALA A 31 12.44 -2.88 -23.11
N ILE A 32 13.16 -3.84 -22.50
CA ILE A 32 12.98 -5.29 -22.73
C ILE A 32 12.21 -5.92 -21.57
N ILE A 33 11.22 -6.77 -21.88
CA ILE A 33 10.31 -7.45 -20.93
C ILE A 33 10.85 -8.85 -20.60
N SER A 34 11.02 -9.21 -19.32
CA SER A 34 11.51 -10.52 -18.88
C SER A 34 10.74 -11.05 -17.66
N ASP A 35 10.61 -12.37 -17.54
CA ASP A 35 9.79 -13.11 -16.54
C ASP A 35 10.38 -13.16 -15.11
N GLY A 36 11.50 -12.45 -14.87
CA GLY A 36 12.01 -12.17 -13.53
C GLY A 36 13.10 -13.12 -12.99
N LEU A 37 13.76 -13.92 -13.83
CA LEU A 37 14.78 -14.89 -13.36
C LEU A 37 16.26 -14.47 -13.50
N LYS A 38 16.61 -13.35 -14.16
CA LYS A 38 18.01 -12.89 -14.32
C LYS A 38 18.15 -11.36 -14.37
N TYR A 39 18.96 -10.76 -13.49
CA TYR A 39 19.35 -9.33 -13.54
C TYR A 39 20.38 -9.06 -14.65
N VAL A 40 20.21 -7.96 -15.39
CA VAL A 40 21.17 -7.41 -16.34
C VAL A 40 21.34 -5.90 -16.04
N PRO A 41 22.56 -5.42 -15.72
CA PRO A 41 22.80 -4.01 -15.36
C PRO A 41 22.59 -3.01 -16.50
N GLY A 42 21.99 -1.83 -16.19
CA GLY A 42 21.98 -0.64 -17.05
C GLY A 42 20.64 -0.20 -17.66
N GLY A 43 19.51 -0.44 -16.98
CA GLY A 43 18.16 -0.06 -17.45
C GLY A 43 17.22 0.44 -16.35
N TYR A 44 16.02 0.89 -16.74
CA TYR A 44 14.89 1.15 -15.83
C TYR A 44 14.08 -0.13 -15.66
N PRO A 45 14.08 -0.78 -14.50
CA PRO A 45 13.20 -1.91 -14.27
C PRO A 45 11.79 -1.46 -13.90
N VAL A 46 10.75 -2.00 -14.53
CA VAL A 46 9.39 -1.99 -13.98
C VAL A 46 9.23 -3.27 -13.18
N ILE A 47 8.84 -3.17 -11.90
CA ILE A 47 8.73 -4.30 -10.97
C ILE A 47 7.29 -4.34 -10.43
N ARG A 48 6.63 -5.49 -10.60
CA ARG A 48 5.36 -5.76 -9.89
C ARG A 48 5.66 -6.17 -8.46
N ALA A 49 5.29 -5.32 -7.51
CA ALA A 49 5.39 -5.57 -6.08
C ALA A 49 4.10 -6.24 -5.57
N ASP A 50 3.86 -7.47 -6.02
CA ASP A 50 3.01 -8.39 -5.26
C ASP A 50 3.98 -9.25 -4.45
N ALA A 51 3.98 -9.05 -3.13
CA ALA A 51 4.84 -9.76 -2.21
C ALA A 51 4.34 -11.20 -2.03
N ASP A 52 4.66 -12.07 -2.98
CA ASP A 52 4.62 -13.51 -2.78
C ASP A 52 5.89 -13.91 -1.99
N PRO A 53 5.79 -14.52 -0.79
CA PRO A 53 6.94 -14.99 -0.02
C PRO A 53 7.83 -16.00 -0.76
N LYS A 54 7.37 -16.58 -1.87
CA LYS A 54 8.20 -17.41 -2.76
C LYS A 54 9.23 -16.62 -3.58
N ASP A 55 9.22 -15.28 -3.53
CA ASP A 55 10.10 -14.42 -4.33
C ASP A 55 11.18 -13.67 -3.52
N ALA A 56 11.93 -14.36 -2.66
CA ALA A 56 13.18 -13.82 -2.10
C ALA A 56 14.12 -13.26 -3.21
N VAL A 57 14.01 -13.81 -4.42
CA VAL A 57 14.67 -13.35 -5.65
C VAL A 57 14.29 -11.90 -6.02
N LYS A 58 13.01 -11.48 -5.88
CA LYS A 58 12.59 -10.10 -6.22
C LYS A 58 13.20 -9.06 -5.29
N CYS A 59 13.23 -9.33 -3.98
CA CYS A 59 13.86 -8.43 -3.01
C CYS A 59 15.37 -8.33 -3.25
N ALA A 60 16.03 -9.45 -3.60
CA ALA A 60 17.44 -9.46 -4.00
C ALA A 60 17.68 -8.67 -5.30
N LEU A 61 16.81 -8.79 -6.30
CA LEU A 61 16.89 -8.02 -7.56
C LEU A 61 16.71 -6.52 -7.35
N ILE A 62 15.79 -6.10 -6.47
CA ILE A 62 15.62 -4.68 -6.08
C ILE A 62 16.89 -4.17 -5.40
N SER A 63 17.48 -4.94 -4.48
CA SER A 63 18.73 -4.55 -3.80
C SER A 63 19.96 -4.50 -4.72
N GLN A 64 19.88 -5.12 -5.90
CA GLN A 64 20.94 -5.11 -6.92
C GLN A 64 20.71 -4.05 -8.01
N CYS A 65 19.55 -3.37 -8.02
CA CYS A 65 19.25 -2.33 -9.00
C CYS A 65 19.99 -1.03 -8.67
N ASP A 66 21.13 -0.82 -9.33
CA ASP A 66 21.87 0.44 -9.30
C ASP A 66 21.18 1.57 -10.11
N SER A 67 19.91 1.41 -10.51
CA SER A 67 19.15 2.31 -11.40
C SER A 67 17.75 2.57 -10.86
N THR A 68 17.18 3.74 -11.16
CA THR A 68 15.80 4.09 -10.78
C THR A 68 14.82 3.07 -11.36
N TYR A 69 13.87 2.58 -10.56
CA TYR A 69 12.89 1.58 -10.97
C TYR A 69 11.45 2.03 -10.71
N LEU A 70 10.52 1.47 -11.48
CA LEU A 70 9.09 1.74 -11.37
C LEU A 70 8.41 0.58 -10.63
N GLY A 71 7.90 0.85 -9.44
CA GLY A 71 7.06 -0.07 -8.67
C GLY A 71 5.60 0.02 -9.10
N ILE A 72 4.97 -1.13 -9.35
CA ILE A 72 3.54 -1.24 -9.61
C ILE A 72 2.93 -2.21 -8.62
N SER A 73 1.82 -1.80 -8.01
CA SER A 73 1.16 -2.58 -6.97
C SER A 73 -0.34 -2.30 -6.96
N ASP A 74 -1.04 -3.01 -6.08
CA ASP A 74 -2.48 -2.89 -5.94
C ASP A 74 -2.96 -1.45 -5.66
N PRO A 75 -4.15 -1.09 -6.17
CA PRO A 75 -4.76 0.21 -5.93
C PRO A 75 -5.11 0.41 -4.45
N ILE A 76 -5.05 1.68 -4.03
CA ILE A 76 -5.48 2.16 -2.70
C ILE A 76 -6.99 2.30 -2.68
N PHE A 77 -7.56 3.01 -3.67
CA PHE A 77 -8.98 3.29 -3.76
C PHE A 77 -9.69 2.22 -4.57
N ARG A 78 -10.80 1.72 -4.03
CA ARG A 78 -11.57 0.60 -4.59
C ARG A 78 -13.06 0.90 -4.50
N HIS A 79 -13.83 0.32 -5.41
CA HIS A 79 -15.28 0.37 -5.32
C HIS A 79 -15.75 -0.47 -4.12
N PRO A 80 -16.71 0.01 -3.30
CA PRO A 80 -17.21 -0.72 -2.12
C PRO A 80 -17.71 -2.15 -2.43
N SER A 81 -18.31 -2.37 -3.61
CA SER A 81 -18.77 -3.70 -4.05
C SER A 81 -17.65 -4.63 -4.55
N GLY A 82 -16.40 -4.17 -4.61
CA GLY A 82 -15.25 -4.98 -5.06
C GLY A 82 -15.18 -5.27 -6.57
N LEU A 83 -16.15 -4.82 -7.37
CA LEU A 83 -16.26 -5.13 -8.81
C LEU A 83 -15.24 -4.41 -9.70
N ALA A 84 -14.62 -3.32 -9.23
CA ALA A 84 -13.73 -2.48 -10.04
C ALA A 84 -12.25 -2.91 -10.04
N LYS A 85 -11.91 -4.09 -9.47
CA LYS A 85 -10.53 -4.53 -9.20
C LYS A 85 -9.59 -4.55 -10.42
N HIS A 86 -10.10 -4.58 -11.65
CA HIS A 86 -9.29 -5.01 -12.80
C HIS A 86 -8.73 -3.89 -13.69
N SER A 87 -8.82 -2.61 -13.31
CA SER A 87 -8.38 -1.52 -14.19
C SER A 87 -7.51 -0.46 -13.56
N GLN A 88 -7.10 -0.58 -12.30
CA GLN A 88 -6.45 0.49 -11.53
C GLN A 88 -5.21 -0.03 -10.82
N PHE A 89 -4.13 0.74 -10.85
CA PHE A 89 -2.83 0.32 -10.33
C PHE A 89 -2.12 1.48 -9.65
N LYS A 90 -1.45 1.22 -8.54
CA LYS A 90 -0.54 2.17 -7.95
C LYS A 90 0.80 2.14 -8.67
N VAL A 91 1.35 3.30 -9.01
CA VAL A 91 2.58 3.44 -9.81
C VAL A 91 3.50 4.47 -9.15
N GLY A 92 4.68 4.05 -8.71
CA GLY A 92 5.67 4.93 -8.04
C GLY A 92 7.11 4.50 -8.32
N LEU A 93 8.07 5.31 -7.91
CA LEU A 93 9.51 5.07 -8.12
C LEU A 93 10.16 4.52 -6.86
N ASN A 94 11.15 3.65 -7.05
CA ASN A 94 12.11 3.20 -6.04
C ASN A 94 11.51 2.64 -4.74
N GLY A 95 10.25 2.21 -4.76
CA GLY A 95 9.60 1.65 -3.61
C GLY A 95 8.20 1.14 -3.91
N TYR A 96 7.52 0.79 -2.84
CA TYR A 96 6.13 0.37 -2.78
C TYR A 96 5.61 0.78 -1.40
N THR A 97 4.30 0.66 -1.17
CA THR A 97 3.63 1.25 0.01
C THR A 97 3.86 2.77 0.09
N ALA A 98 3.71 3.38 1.26
CA ALA A 98 3.92 4.83 1.43
C ALA A 98 5.38 5.28 1.26
N LEU A 99 6.34 4.35 1.15
CA LEU A 99 7.76 4.66 0.96
C LEU A 99 8.18 4.87 -0.50
N ALA A 100 7.31 4.61 -1.49
CA ALA A 100 7.65 4.90 -2.87
C ALA A 100 7.58 6.42 -3.15
N GLU A 101 8.37 6.89 -4.10
CA GLU A 101 8.25 8.26 -4.61
C GLU A 101 7.14 8.30 -5.67
N TYR A 102 6.06 9.02 -5.37
CA TYR A 102 4.88 9.13 -6.22
C TYR A 102 4.75 10.49 -6.92
N ASN A 103 5.64 11.44 -6.65
CA ASN A 103 5.54 12.85 -7.03
C ASN A 103 4.22 13.50 -6.57
N ASN A 104 3.78 13.17 -5.36
CA ASN A 104 2.41 13.39 -4.92
C ASN A 104 2.27 14.34 -3.72
N VAL A 105 3.16 15.33 -3.59
CA VAL A 105 3.06 16.37 -2.54
C VAL A 105 2.26 17.56 -3.09
N ASP A 106 1.38 18.13 -2.26
CA ASP A 106 0.55 19.31 -2.56
C ASP A 106 -0.15 19.25 -3.93
N CYS A 107 -0.69 18.08 -4.26
CA CYS A 107 -1.39 17.85 -5.50
C CYS A 107 -2.80 18.47 -5.50
N PRO A 108 -3.31 18.90 -6.67
CA PRO A 108 -4.68 19.41 -6.78
C PRO A 108 -5.73 18.31 -6.59
N SER A 109 -6.99 18.71 -6.38
CA SER A 109 -8.12 17.80 -6.12
C SER A 109 -8.64 17.04 -7.34
N ASP A 110 -8.26 17.45 -8.55
CA ASP A 110 -8.83 16.99 -9.82
C ASP A 110 -8.79 15.45 -9.98
N ARG A 111 -7.68 14.82 -9.61
CA ARG A 111 -7.54 13.38 -9.68
C ARG A 111 -8.37 12.67 -8.62
N TRP A 112 -8.41 13.24 -7.42
CA TRP A 112 -9.26 12.74 -6.35
C TRP A 112 -10.74 12.77 -6.76
N GLU A 113 -11.22 13.87 -7.33
CA GLU A 113 -12.61 14.01 -7.80
C GLU A 113 -12.99 12.98 -8.88
N VAL A 114 -12.04 12.57 -9.72
CA VAL A 114 -12.24 11.49 -10.69
C VAL A 114 -12.37 10.15 -9.98
N LEU A 115 -11.44 9.81 -9.10
CA LEU A 115 -11.46 8.52 -8.39
C LEU A 115 -12.65 8.42 -7.43
N GLN A 116 -12.97 9.48 -6.71
CA GLN A 116 -14.10 9.56 -5.79
C GLN A 116 -15.41 9.24 -6.51
N ARG A 117 -15.67 9.85 -7.68
CA ARG A 117 -16.84 9.56 -8.51
C ARG A 117 -16.81 8.15 -9.09
N MET A 118 -15.65 7.72 -9.61
CA MET A 118 -15.48 6.41 -10.23
C MET A 118 -15.77 5.27 -9.26
N PHE A 119 -15.34 5.41 -8.01
CA PHE A 119 -15.48 4.39 -6.98
C PHE A 119 -16.63 4.62 -6.01
N GLN A 120 -17.39 5.70 -6.17
CA GLN A 120 -18.49 6.07 -5.27
C GLN A 120 -18.03 6.17 -3.81
N ILE A 121 -16.89 6.84 -3.60
CA ILE A 121 -16.28 6.96 -2.26
C ILE A 121 -16.97 8.07 -1.48
N GLU A 122 -17.54 7.70 -0.34
CA GLU A 122 -18.05 8.62 0.65
C GLU A 122 -17.01 8.80 1.78
N VAL A 123 -16.49 10.02 1.93
CA VAL A 123 -15.61 10.37 3.06
C VAL A 123 -16.50 10.74 4.24
N LYS A 124 -16.65 9.82 5.19
CA LYS A 124 -17.51 10.03 6.36
C LYS A 124 -16.84 10.97 7.36
N PRO A 125 -17.59 11.82 8.10
CA PRO A 125 -17.02 12.61 9.20
C PRO A 125 -16.27 11.72 10.19
N TYR A 126 -15.25 12.25 10.85
CA TYR A 126 -14.54 11.50 11.88
C TYR A 126 -15.50 11.05 12.98
N ARG A 127 -15.40 9.76 13.29
CA ARG A 127 -15.96 9.14 14.48
C ARG A 127 -15.11 9.57 15.66
N LYS A 128 -15.77 10.21 16.64
CA LYS A 128 -15.13 10.71 17.85
C LYS A 128 -15.19 9.72 19.02
N GLN A 129 -16.09 8.73 18.94
CA GLN A 129 -16.35 7.76 20.01
C GLN A 129 -16.66 6.39 19.42
N GLY A 130 -16.30 5.36 20.17
CA GLY A 130 -16.51 3.96 19.81
C GLY A 130 -16.14 3.04 20.96
N ASP A 131 -16.48 1.77 20.81
CA ASP A 131 -16.54 0.81 21.92
C ASP A 131 -15.28 -0.06 22.02
N HIS A 132 -14.46 -0.13 20.96
CA HIS A 132 -13.25 -0.96 20.92
C HIS A 132 -12.18 -0.40 19.98
N ILE A 133 -10.93 -0.87 20.16
CA ILE A 133 -9.81 -0.63 19.25
C ILE A 133 -9.64 -1.84 18.33
N THR A 134 -9.36 -1.60 17.05
CA THR A 134 -9.10 -2.68 16.09
C THR A 134 -7.66 -2.66 15.58
N VAL A 135 -6.90 -3.72 15.86
CA VAL A 135 -5.58 -3.94 15.27
C VAL A 135 -5.75 -4.63 13.91
N ILE A 136 -5.33 -3.95 12.84
CA ILE A 136 -5.40 -4.46 11.47
C ILE A 136 -4.15 -5.28 11.19
N VAL A 137 -4.34 -6.58 11.02
CA VAL A 137 -3.29 -7.56 10.73
C VAL A 137 -3.41 -7.99 9.27
N ASN A 138 -2.50 -7.49 8.42
CA ASN A 138 -2.34 -7.93 7.04
C ASN A 138 -1.11 -8.83 6.90
N THR A 139 -0.97 -9.50 5.75
CA THR A 139 0.25 -10.24 5.44
C THR A 139 1.42 -9.29 5.23
N LEU A 140 2.34 -9.26 6.18
CA LEU A 140 3.71 -8.78 5.93
C LEU A 140 4.46 -9.87 5.19
N TYR A 141 4.37 -9.84 3.87
CA TYR A 141 5.30 -10.57 3.03
C TYR A 141 6.42 -9.61 2.64
N ASN A 142 7.63 -9.91 3.12
CA ASN A 142 8.93 -9.31 2.75
C ASN A 142 8.83 -7.88 2.23
N VAL A 143 8.56 -6.95 3.15
CA VAL A 143 8.74 -5.55 2.87
C VAL A 143 10.22 -5.22 3.19
N ASN A 144 11.07 -5.07 2.17
CA ASN A 144 12.43 -4.51 2.25
C ASN A 144 13.41 -5.28 3.15
N ASN A 145 13.40 -6.62 3.08
CA ASN A 145 14.28 -7.48 3.89
C ASN A 145 14.05 -7.38 5.41
N VAL A 146 12.94 -6.80 5.87
CA VAL A 146 12.58 -6.78 7.29
C VAL A 146 11.66 -7.97 7.59
N THR A 147 12.21 -9.00 8.23
CA THR A 147 11.44 -10.12 8.78
C THR A 147 10.78 -9.71 10.09
N VAL A 148 9.79 -8.82 10.05
CA VAL A 148 8.90 -8.62 11.20
C VAL A 148 7.91 -9.78 11.21
N SER A 149 7.94 -10.61 12.24
CA SER A 149 6.81 -11.50 12.50
C SER A 149 5.59 -10.63 12.79
N ILE A 150 4.65 -10.57 11.84
CA ILE A 150 3.42 -9.79 11.99
C ILE A 150 2.66 -10.17 13.27
N TYR A 151 2.73 -11.43 13.69
CA TYR A 151 2.14 -11.88 14.95
C TYR A 151 2.85 -11.29 16.17
N LYS A 152 4.19 -11.28 16.14
CA LYS A 152 4.97 -10.65 17.21
C LYS A 152 4.65 -9.16 17.29
N TRP A 153 4.67 -8.47 16.15
CA TRP A 153 4.28 -7.06 16.08
C TRP A 153 2.88 -6.82 16.64
N ALA A 154 1.89 -7.61 16.20
CA ALA A 154 0.52 -7.46 16.68
C ALA A 154 0.42 -7.68 18.19
N ASN A 155 1.09 -8.72 18.72
CA ASN A 155 1.11 -8.97 20.17
C ASN A 155 1.77 -7.81 20.93
N ASP A 156 2.92 -7.33 20.48
CA ASP A 156 3.65 -6.22 21.11
C ASP A 156 2.79 -4.93 21.11
N VAL A 157 2.09 -4.64 20.01
CA VAL A 157 1.12 -3.52 19.94
C VAL A 157 -0.03 -3.70 20.92
N ILE A 158 -0.61 -4.91 20.99
CA ILE A 158 -1.72 -5.19 21.90
C ILE A 158 -1.27 -5.04 23.36
N ASP A 159 -0.06 -5.46 23.71
CA ASP A 159 0.47 -5.30 25.06
C ASP A 159 0.60 -3.82 25.46
N VAL A 160 0.98 -2.95 24.53
CA VAL A 160 1.01 -1.48 24.75
C VAL A 160 -0.41 -0.93 24.85
N LEU A 161 -1.33 -1.36 23.98
CA LEU A 161 -2.73 -0.92 24.01
C LEU A 161 -3.41 -1.27 25.34
N LYS A 162 -3.18 -2.47 25.88
CA LYS A 162 -3.71 -2.89 27.19
C LYS A 162 -3.18 -2.04 28.37
N GLN A 163 -2.10 -1.28 28.17
CA GLN A 163 -1.55 -0.37 29.18
C GLN A 163 -2.01 1.08 28.98
N THR A 164 -2.62 1.40 27.85
CA THR A 164 -2.92 2.78 27.44
C THR A 164 -4.41 3.06 27.27
N THR A 165 -5.26 2.02 27.21
CA THR A 165 -6.71 2.16 27.14
C THR A 165 -7.43 1.01 27.85
N ASP A 166 -8.62 1.31 28.38
CA ASP A 166 -9.55 0.31 28.94
C ASP A 166 -10.48 -0.29 27.86
N ARG A 167 -10.44 0.26 26.63
CA ARG A 167 -11.30 -0.22 25.54
C ARG A 167 -10.92 -1.65 25.15
N PRO A 168 -11.92 -2.53 24.92
CA PRO A 168 -11.68 -3.84 24.30
C PRO A 168 -10.82 -3.73 23.04
N ILE A 169 -9.95 -4.69 22.84
CA ILE A 169 -9.11 -4.78 21.64
C ILE A 169 -9.63 -5.94 20.81
N LYS A 170 -9.75 -5.74 19.50
CA LYS A 170 -10.09 -6.75 18.51
C LYS A 170 -9.06 -6.78 17.41
N ILE A 171 -8.92 -7.90 16.73
CA ILE A 171 -8.03 -8.05 15.58
C ILE A 171 -8.88 -8.20 14.33
N TRP A 172 -8.64 -7.37 13.33
CA TRP A 172 -9.07 -7.65 11.97
C TRP A 172 -7.96 -8.41 11.25
N ALA A 173 -8.24 -9.62 10.77
CA ALA A 173 -7.30 -10.40 9.98
C ALA A 173 -7.78 -10.46 8.52
N ASP A 174 -6.89 -10.11 7.59
CA ASP A 174 -7.21 -10.08 6.16
C ASP A 174 -7.87 -11.39 5.69
N PRO A 175 -9.05 -11.34 5.04
CA PRO A 175 -9.76 -12.54 4.58
C PRO A 175 -8.91 -13.46 3.71
N GLU A 176 -7.99 -12.93 2.89
CA GLU A 176 -7.10 -13.79 2.06
C GLU A 176 -6.20 -14.72 2.90
N TRP A 177 -6.21 -14.58 4.23
CA TRP A 177 -5.64 -15.49 5.23
C TRP A 177 -6.51 -16.71 5.62
N HIS A 178 -7.59 -17.03 4.90
CA HIS A 178 -8.56 -18.10 5.24
C HIS A 178 -7.98 -19.52 5.52
N ASN A 179 -6.68 -19.77 5.34
CA ASN A 179 -6.07 -21.10 5.51
C ASN A 179 -5.02 -21.26 6.62
N ARG A 180 -4.87 -20.31 7.55
CA ARG A 180 -3.85 -20.41 8.62
C ARG A 180 -4.47 -20.34 9.99
N ARG A 181 -4.31 -21.42 10.78
CA ARG A 181 -4.72 -21.48 12.20
C ARG A 181 -3.88 -20.45 12.98
N HIS A 182 -4.39 -19.23 13.14
CA HIS A 182 -3.71 -18.09 13.79
C HIS A 182 -3.17 -18.41 15.19
N ILE A 183 -3.92 -19.23 15.95
CA ILE A 183 -3.59 -19.68 17.31
C ILE A 183 -2.34 -20.59 17.31
N GLY A 184 -2.00 -21.22 16.19
CA GLY A 184 -0.80 -22.06 16.03
C GLY A 184 0.42 -21.32 15.46
N LEU A 185 0.28 -20.04 15.11
CA LEU A 185 1.34 -19.23 14.48
C LEU A 185 1.86 -18.09 15.36
N GLY A 186 1.41 -18.03 16.62
CA GLY A 186 1.93 -17.14 17.65
C GLY A 186 1.09 -15.89 17.91
N LEU A 187 -0.12 -15.77 17.33
CA LEU A 187 -1.06 -14.72 17.74
C LEU A 187 -1.70 -15.10 19.07
N ARG A 188 -1.82 -14.13 19.99
CA ARG A 188 -2.47 -14.33 21.29
C ARG A 188 -3.94 -14.76 21.16
N ASN A 189 -4.45 -15.47 22.17
CA ASN A 189 -5.80 -16.06 22.17
C ASN A 189 -6.81 -15.36 23.10
N ASP A 190 -6.39 -14.33 23.82
CA ASP A 190 -7.18 -13.51 24.74
C ASP A 190 -7.74 -12.25 24.07
N VAL A 191 -7.71 -12.20 22.73
CA VAL A 191 -8.25 -11.12 21.90
C VAL A 191 -9.05 -11.76 20.76
N GLU A 192 -10.22 -11.21 20.47
CA GLU A 192 -11.09 -11.67 19.40
C GLU A 192 -10.48 -11.39 18.03
N VAL A 193 -10.43 -12.41 17.15
CA VAL A 193 -9.96 -12.29 15.77
C VAL A 193 -11.16 -12.40 14.82
N ILE A 194 -11.41 -11.35 14.06
CA ILE A 194 -12.52 -11.22 13.12
C ILE A 194 -11.97 -11.08 11.70
N GLN A 195 -12.58 -11.75 10.73
CA GLN A 195 -12.12 -11.80 9.33
C GLN A 195 -13.05 -11.07 8.36
N ASP A 196 -13.96 -10.26 8.87
CA ASP A 196 -14.89 -9.46 8.08
C ASP A 196 -14.96 -8.03 8.62
N ASP A 197 -15.55 -7.14 7.84
CA ASP A 197 -15.53 -5.71 8.12
C ASP A 197 -16.50 -5.28 9.26
N SER A 198 -17.31 -6.20 9.84
CA SER A 198 -18.16 -5.88 11.00
C SER A 198 -17.34 -5.43 12.21
N VAL A 199 -16.08 -5.83 12.31
CA VAL A 199 -15.18 -5.37 13.39
C VAL A 199 -14.95 -3.86 13.35
N PHE A 200 -15.26 -3.17 12.25
CA PHE A 200 -15.14 -1.72 12.15
C PHE A 200 -16.41 -0.97 12.56
N GLU A 201 -17.52 -1.68 12.80
CA GLU A 201 -18.74 -1.13 13.39
C GLU A 201 -18.44 -0.66 14.81
N ASN A 202 -18.81 0.59 15.14
CA ASN A 202 -18.50 1.25 16.43
C ASN A 202 -17.02 1.21 16.87
N CYS A 203 -16.08 0.88 15.98
CA CYS A 203 -14.65 0.91 16.28
C CYS A 203 -14.21 2.34 16.59
N HIS A 204 -13.58 2.57 17.75
CA HIS A 204 -13.07 3.88 18.16
C HIS A 204 -11.91 4.32 17.28
N ALA A 205 -10.93 3.43 17.09
CA ALA A 205 -9.76 3.67 16.29
C ALA A 205 -9.13 2.37 15.78
N THR A 206 -8.39 2.47 14.68
CA THR A 206 -7.60 1.37 14.15
C THR A 206 -6.11 1.56 14.39
N VAL A 207 -5.37 0.45 14.49
CA VAL A 207 -3.91 0.44 14.51
C VAL A 207 -3.41 -0.44 13.38
N SER A 208 -2.47 0.03 12.57
CA SER A 208 -2.04 -0.70 11.37
C SER A 208 -0.55 -0.56 11.08
N TYR A 209 0.02 -1.59 10.44
CA TYR A 209 1.42 -1.57 10.00
C TYR A 209 1.57 -1.06 8.56
N SER A 210 0.93 -1.70 7.58
CA SER A 210 1.04 -1.31 6.16
C SER A 210 -0.21 -1.57 5.32
N SER A 211 -1.29 -2.05 5.95
CA SER A 211 -2.51 -2.46 5.26
C SER A 211 -3.21 -1.29 4.56
N HIS A 212 -3.66 -1.50 3.33
CA HIS A 212 -4.57 -0.56 2.66
C HIS A 212 -5.90 -0.40 3.39
N LYS A 213 -6.31 -1.40 4.20
CA LYS A 213 -7.52 -1.31 5.04
C LYS A 213 -7.47 -0.08 5.97
N ALA A 214 -6.28 0.38 6.38
CA ALA A 214 -6.13 1.60 7.16
C ALA A 214 -6.61 2.86 6.41
N VAL A 215 -6.44 2.91 5.09
CA VAL A 215 -6.96 4.02 4.27
C VAL A 215 -8.49 3.92 4.19
N GLU A 216 -9.02 2.72 3.97
CA GLU A 216 -10.47 2.48 3.90
C GLU A 216 -11.17 2.87 5.21
N THR A 217 -10.64 2.46 6.36
CA THR A 217 -11.20 2.81 7.68
C THR A 217 -11.08 4.30 7.98
N THR A 218 -9.96 4.92 7.60
CA THR A 218 -9.76 6.38 7.70
C THR A 218 -10.79 7.14 6.86
N ILE A 219 -11.09 6.71 5.63
CA ILE A 219 -12.14 7.29 4.79
C ILE A 219 -13.53 7.09 5.42
N ALA A 220 -13.78 5.92 6.02
CA ALA A 220 -15.00 5.61 6.76
C ALA A 220 -15.16 6.37 8.08
N GLY A 221 -14.22 7.29 8.39
CA GLY A 221 -14.28 8.16 9.55
C GLY A 221 -13.59 7.58 10.79
N ILE A 222 -12.95 6.43 10.72
CA ILE A 222 -12.29 5.80 11.86
C ILE A 222 -10.83 6.25 11.88
N PRO A 223 -10.38 6.98 12.92
CA PRO A 223 -8.97 7.39 13.03
C PRO A 223 -8.05 6.17 13.06
N ASN A 224 -6.85 6.28 12.47
CA ASN A 224 -5.90 5.17 12.40
C ASN A 224 -4.51 5.56 12.89
N ILE A 225 -3.96 4.90 13.90
CA ILE A 225 -2.54 5.05 14.27
C ILE A 225 -1.66 4.16 13.37
N PRO A 226 -0.80 4.74 12.50
CA PRO A 226 0.12 3.98 11.67
C PRO A 226 1.40 3.64 12.44
N ILE A 227 1.66 2.37 12.72
CA ILE A 227 2.87 1.95 13.48
C ILE A 227 4.13 1.97 12.63
N SER A 228 3.99 1.98 11.30
CA SER A 228 5.12 2.00 10.37
C SER A 228 4.92 3.03 9.28
N ASP A 229 6.03 3.62 8.83
CA ASP A 229 6.07 4.53 7.68
C ASP A 229 5.64 3.84 6.37
N HIS A 230 5.53 2.51 6.35
CA HIS A 230 4.92 1.77 5.25
C HIS A 230 3.41 2.02 5.11
N CYS A 231 2.70 2.42 6.17
CA CYS A 231 1.27 2.67 6.10
C CYS A 231 0.96 4.01 5.40
N PHE A 232 0.03 4.05 4.45
CA PHE A 232 -0.33 5.33 3.77
C PHE A 232 -0.92 6.40 4.68
N THR A 233 -1.44 6.01 5.84
CA THR A 233 -1.91 6.94 6.86
C THR A 233 -0.78 7.58 7.65
N SER A 234 0.47 7.10 7.54
CA SER A 234 1.67 7.77 8.09
C SER A 234 1.91 9.13 7.43
N LEU A 235 1.47 9.29 6.18
CA LEU A 235 1.51 10.54 5.43
C LEU A 235 0.47 11.56 5.91
N LEU A 236 -0.54 11.12 6.69
CA LEU A 236 -1.58 11.97 7.27
C LEU A 236 -1.25 12.33 8.72
N GLN A 237 -0.82 11.36 9.51
CA GLN A 237 -0.51 11.54 10.92
C GLN A 237 0.62 10.64 11.40
N LYS A 238 1.37 11.12 12.39
CA LYS A 238 2.47 10.37 13.00
C LYS A 238 1.96 9.26 13.92
N SER A 239 2.82 8.27 14.14
CA SER A 239 2.58 7.20 15.10
C SER A 239 2.73 7.69 16.55
N ASP A 240 1.67 7.57 17.35
CA ASP A 240 1.76 7.66 18.80
C ASP A 240 0.66 6.83 19.47
N LEU A 241 0.98 5.60 19.87
CA LEU A 241 0.04 4.70 20.55
C LEU A 241 -0.46 5.23 21.89
N THR A 242 0.26 6.15 22.54
CA THR A 242 -0.18 6.70 23.83
C THR A 242 -1.39 7.61 23.68
N GLN A 243 -1.67 8.06 22.45
CA GLN A 243 -2.82 8.90 22.10
C GLN A 243 -4.03 8.11 21.59
N ILE A 244 -4.08 6.78 21.77
CA ILE A 244 -5.14 5.93 21.21
C ILE A 244 -6.57 6.37 21.60
N ASP A 245 -6.73 6.99 22.76
CA ASP A 245 -8.02 7.50 23.27
C ASP A 245 -8.31 8.97 22.89
N ASP A 246 -7.29 9.71 22.43
CA ASP A 246 -7.36 11.12 22.03
C ASP A 246 -6.52 11.37 20.76
N ILE A 247 -6.91 10.68 19.69
CA ILE A 247 -6.18 10.69 18.42
C ILE A 247 -6.44 12.02 17.70
N SER A 248 -5.37 12.63 17.17
CA SER A 248 -5.48 13.77 16.26
C SER A 248 -6.41 13.47 15.09
N LEU A 249 -7.26 14.43 14.72
CA LEU A 249 -8.22 14.31 13.62
C LEU A 249 -7.89 15.34 12.53
N PRO A 250 -6.74 15.18 11.83
CA PRO A 250 -6.31 16.14 10.80
C PRO A 250 -7.29 16.17 9.63
N ASP A 251 -7.33 17.30 8.92
CA ASP A 251 -8.05 17.39 7.66
C ASP A 251 -7.53 16.34 6.66
N ARG A 252 -8.45 15.64 5.98
CA ARG A 252 -8.12 14.51 5.09
C ARG A 252 -8.05 14.91 3.62
N ASP A 253 -8.46 16.11 3.24
CA ASP A 253 -8.67 16.45 1.83
C ASP A 253 -7.35 16.45 1.07
N GLN A 254 -6.36 17.22 1.53
CA GLN A 254 -5.05 17.27 0.87
C GLN A 254 -4.37 15.90 0.84
N TRP A 255 -4.52 15.10 1.89
CA TRP A 255 -3.99 13.73 1.94
C TRP A 255 -4.65 12.84 0.89
N LEU A 256 -5.97 12.90 0.73
CA LEU A 256 -6.70 12.15 -0.30
C LEU A 256 -6.32 12.60 -1.71
N TRP A 257 -6.11 13.91 -1.92
CA TRP A 257 -5.65 14.47 -3.19
C TRP A 257 -4.26 13.91 -3.55
N ASN A 258 -3.34 13.95 -2.60
CA ASN A 258 -2.00 13.38 -2.74
C ASN A 258 -2.06 11.86 -3.01
N LEU A 259 -2.88 11.11 -2.28
CA LEU A 259 -3.02 9.67 -2.52
C LEU A 259 -3.60 9.34 -3.90
N ALA A 260 -4.49 10.18 -4.44
CA ALA A 260 -5.08 9.96 -5.76
C ALA A 260 -4.02 9.93 -6.89
N TYR A 261 -2.96 10.72 -6.76
CA TYR A 261 -1.82 10.76 -7.69
C TYR A 261 -0.90 9.54 -7.64
N THR A 262 -1.13 8.62 -6.70
CA THR A 262 -0.44 7.33 -6.69
C THR A 262 -1.08 6.30 -7.64
N GLN A 263 -2.37 6.43 -7.95
CA GLN A 263 -3.19 5.39 -8.55
C GLN A 263 -3.68 5.76 -9.95
N TRP A 264 -3.49 4.87 -10.93
CA TRP A 264 -3.71 5.10 -12.35
C TRP A 264 -4.47 3.97 -13.03
N GLY A 265 -5.38 4.35 -13.93
CA GLY A 265 -6.15 3.43 -14.73
C GLY A 265 -5.34 2.79 -15.85
N SER A 266 -5.74 1.60 -16.30
CA SER A 266 -5.08 0.89 -17.40
C SER A 266 -5.05 1.71 -18.70
N ARG A 267 -6.08 2.52 -18.96
CA ARG A 267 -6.12 3.44 -20.12
C ARG A 267 -5.15 4.61 -19.96
N GLU A 268 -4.99 5.14 -18.75
CA GLU A 268 -4.04 6.22 -18.43
C GLU A 268 -2.60 5.71 -18.54
N ILE A 269 -2.34 4.50 -18.05
CA ILE A 269 -1.06 3.81 -18.18
C ILE A 269 -0.69 3.58 -19.66
N LYS A 270 -1.65 3.16 -20.49
CA LYS A 270 -1.43 3.00 -21.95
C LYS A 270 -1.07 4.32 -22.65
N LYS A 271 -1.46 5.45 -22.06
CA LYS A 271 -1.11 6.81 -22.52
C LYS A 271 0.13 7.37 -21.82
N HIS A 272 0.81 6.58 -20.98
CA HIS A 272 1.99 6.96 -20.23
C HIS A 272 1.80 8.09 -19.20
N LEU A 273 0.56 8.47 -18.86
CA LEU A 273 0.27 9.55 -17.90
C LEU A 273 1.00 9.42 -16.54
N PRO A 274 1.09 8.24 -15.90
CA PRO A 274 1.90 8.12 -14.68
C PRO A 274 3.39 8.43 -14.90
N ILE A 275 3.95 8.14 -16.07
CA ILE A 275 5.35 8.48 -16.39
C ILE A 275 5.51 9.98 -16.60
N GLU A 276 4.53 10.62 -17.24
CA GLU A 276 4.51 12.07 -17.40
C GLU A 276 4.45 12.76 -16.04
N HIS A 277 3.61 12.26 -15.13
CA HIS A 277 3.52 12.74 -13.76
C HIS A 277 4.84 12.57 -13.00
N LEU A 278 5.52 11.43 -13.15
CA LEU A 278 6.78 11.13 -12.46
C LEU A 278 8.02 11.75 -13.12
N ARG A 279 7.90 12.42 -14.28
CA ARG A 279 9.02 12.84 -15.14
C ARG A 279 10.07 13.69 -14.42
N ASN A 280 9.64 14.63 -13.58
CA ASN A 280 10.55 15.50 -12.83
C ASN A 280 11.35 14.68 -11.80
N LYS A 281 10.69 13.80 -11.05
CA LYS A 281 11.35 12.91 -10.09
C LYS A 281 12.30 11.91 -10.74
N ILE A 282 11.94 11.39 -11.91
CA ILE A 282 12.83 10.54 -12.70
C ILE A 282 14.11 11.32 -13.05
N SER A 283 13.99 12.58 -13.47
CA SER A 283 15.13 13.43 -13.86
C SER A 283 16.00 13.81 -12.65
N GLU A 284 15.39 14.16 -11.51
CA GLU A 284 16.11 14.45 -10.26
C GLU A 284 16.96 13.25 -9.81
N LEU A 285 16.37 12.05 -9.80
CA LEU A 285 17.05 10.83 -9.37
C LEU A 285 18.15 10.36 -10.34
N GLN A 286 18.07 10.77 -11.62
CA GLN A 286 19.14 10.52 -12.60
C GLN A 286 20.35 11.43 -12.38
N ASN A 287 20.13 12.68 -11.97
CA ASN A 287 21.19 13.68 -11.79
C ASN A 287 21.93 13.55 -10.44
N GLN A 288 21.43 12.72 -9.52
CA GLN A 288 22.04 12.45 -8.21
C GLN A 288 23.07 11.30 -8.23
N LYS A 289 23.35 10.71 -9.40
CA LYS A 289 24.33 9.62 -9.61
C LYS A 289 25.49 10.08 -10.47
#